data_AF-A0A382IWP2-F1
#
_entry.id   AF-A0A382IWP2-F1
#
_cell.length_a   1.000
_cell.length_b   1.000
_cell.length_c   1.000
_cell.angle_alpha   90.00
_cell.angle_beta   90.00
_cell.angle_gamma   90.00
#
_symmetry.space_group_name_H-M   'P 1'
#
loop_
_entity.id
_entity.type
_entity.pdbx_description
1 polymer ?
#
loop_
_entity_poly.entity_id
_entity_poly.type
_entity_poly.pdbx_seq_one_letter_code
_entity_poly.pdbx_strand_id
1 'polypeptide(L)'
;VIASSLTNGKTLTIGPSSAVQMVFSPHGTASSEKWSLTNTAGTATDAIAVTATSGGIDIGAGGVLALDGATGIDIGKAADVAITVESAAFDLDASGAVTIDSSASTIAIGGNAIGQKISVGGDTGTRTEVELNAILIDINGGGSGVTIDGGAASNFTTSAGAITVSGKTGVAIQEDGSDVIAIDTNRDVLFSQTGGATGDPDVEFDGYVKFDGITEVANTTTSTTSATGALLVDGGIGVAENVNIGGNLTVTGNYTVNGTTTFISSSQLDIGDNIISVNSVGPLRYGGMHVHDVNAGQTGSLVWDSTNDYWVAGLSGSEYRVPEQVAVSDLTENKPVIVDGNGRLESSANITDD
;
A
#
# COMPACT_ATOMS: atom_id res chain seq x y z
N VAL A 1 -24.51 88.00 12.19
CA VAL A 1 -25.70 87.15 12.39
C VAL A 1 -26.79 87.63 11.45
N ILE A 2 -27.25 86.82 10.50
CA ILE A 2 -28.21 87.22 9.45
C ILE A 2 -29.67 87.05 9.91
N ALA A 3 -29.93 86.39 11.06
CA ALA A 3 -31.21 86.40 11.78
C ALA A 3 -31.01 85.99 13.26
N SER A 4 -31.88 86.43 14.18
CA SER A 4 -31.93 85.91 15.55
C SER A 4 -32.12 84.38 15.53
N SER A 5 -31.50 83.67 16.47
CA SER A 5 -31.52 82.20 16.56
C SER A 5 -32.93 81.61 16.37
N LEU A 6 -33.06 80.57 15.54
CA LEU A 6 -34.32 79.86 15.35
C LEU A 6 -34.71 79.17 16.67
N THR A 7 -35.85 79.54 17.25
CA THR A 7 -36.34 78.97 18.51
C THR A 7 -37.04 77.62 18.29
N ASN A 8 -37.11 76.78 19.33
CA ASN A 8 -37.81 75.50 19.28
C ASN A 8 -39.27 75.68 18.81
N GLY A 9 -39.73 74.78 17.93
CA GLY A 9 -41.08 74.78 17.37
C GLY A 9 -41.29 75.75 16.20
N LYS A 10 -40.22 76.35 15.66
CA LYS A 10 -40.24 77.12 14.40
C LYS A 10 -39.45 76.38 13.31
N THR A 11 -39.88 76.54 12.06
CA THR A 11 -39.26 75.90 10.90
C THR A 11 -38.71 76.96 9.95
N LEU A 12 -37.47 76.79 9.52
CA LEU A 12 -36.88 77.51 8.38
C LEU A 12 -36.86 76.61 7.15
N THR A 13 -37.40 77.10 6.05
CA THR A 13 -37.43 76.40 4.76
C THR A 13 -36.70 77.23 3.71
N ILE A 14 -35.80 76.59 2.97
CA ILE A 14 -35.05 77.22 1.87
C ILE A 14 -35.27 76.37 0.61
N GLY A 15 -35.86 76.97 -0.43
CA GLY A 15 -36.16 76.32 -1.71
C GLY A 15 -37.56 75.66 -1.80
N PRO A 16 -38.07 75.41 -3.02
CA PRO A 16 -39.38 74.79 -3.24
C PRO A 16 -39.32 73.26 -3.05
N SER A 17 -40.43 72.67 -2.59
CA SER A 17 -40.53 71.22 -2.35
C SER A 17 -40.44 70.35 -3.61
N SER A 18 -40.64 70.94 -4.79
CA SER A 18 -40.59 70.24 -6.09
C SER A 18 -39.18 70.14 -6.70
N ALA A 19 -38.16 70.70 -6.06
CA ALA A 19 -36.78 70.68 -6.56
C ALA A 19 -35.80 70.35 -5.41
N VAL A 20 -34.93 71.29 -5.03
CA VAL A 20 -34.07 71.17 -3.84
C VAL A 20 -34.70 71.95 -2.69
N GLN A 21 -34.92 71.29 -1.56
CA GLN A 21 -35.43 71.91 -0.34
C GLN A 21 -34.56 71.54 0.87
N MET A 22 -34.21 72.55 1.64
CA MET A 22 -33.57 72.42 2.96
C MET A 22 -34.55 72.84 4.06
N VAL A 23 -34.63 72.05 5.13
CA VAL A 23 -35.53 72.30 6.27
C VAL A 23 -34.75 72.20 7.57
N PHE A 24 -34.88 73.21 8.42
CA PHE A 24 -34.43 73.20 9.81
C PHE A 24 -35.62 73.37 10.74
N SER A 25 -35.84 72.44 11.66
CA SER A 25 -36.93 72.46 12.64
C SER A 25 -36.41 72.00 14.01
N PRO A 26 -35.75 72.86 14.79
CA PRO A 26 -35.41 72.55 16.16
C PRO A 26 -36.69 72.38 17.00
N HIS A 27 -36.68 71.40 17.90
CA HIS A 27 -37.80 71.08 18.79
C HIS A 27 -37.29 70.77 20.21
N GLY A 28 -38.20 70.61 21.17
CA GLY A 28 -37.87 70.14 22.53
C GLY A 28 -38.10 68.64 22.73
N THR A 29 -38.20 67.84 21.66
CA THR A 29 -38.55 66.42 21.71
C THR A 29 -37.67 65.70 20.71
N ALA A 30 -36.77 64.84 21.21
CA ALA A 30 -35.65 64.21 20.49
C ALA A 30 -35.96 63.57 19.12
N SER A 31 -37.21 63.16 18.88
CA SER A 31 -37.65 62.57 17.61
C SER A 31 -38.15 63.60 16.58
N SER A 32 -38.19 64.88 16.95
CA SER A 32 -38.82 65.96 16.18
C SER A 32 -37.81 67.04 15.74
N GLU A 33 -36.56 66.99 16.21
CA GLU A 33 -35.47 67.81 15.69
C GLU A 33 -35.10 67.32 14.28
N LYS A 34 -35.21 68.22 13.31
CA LYS A 34 -34.95 67.87 11.92
C LYS A 34 -34.02 68.88 11.27
N TRP A 35 -32.98 68.35 10.65
CA TRP A 35 -32.28 68.99 9.55
C TRP A 35 -32.32 68.05 8.36
N SER A 36 -32.89 68.50 7.23
CA SER A 36 -32.95 67.69 6.02
C SER A 36 -32.62 68.52 4.79
N LEU A 37 -32.01 67.87 3.81
CA LEU A 37 -31.86 68.33 2.45
C LEU A 37 -32.44 67.25 1.52
N THR A 38 -33.33 67.64 0.62
CA THR A 38 -33.96 66.73 -0.35
C THR A 38 -33.87 67.33 -1.73
N ASN A 39 -33.41 66.54 -2.71
CA ASN A 39 -33.44 66.90 -4.12
C ASN A 39 -34.32 65.90 -4.87
N THR A 40 -35.51 66.34 -5.29
CA THR A 40 -36.53 65.47 -5.88
C THR A 40 -36.40 65.36 -7.42
N ALA A 41 -35.79 66.33 -8.09
CA ALA A 41 -35.80 66.44 -9.56
C ALA A 41 -34.41 66.42 -10.21
N GLY A 42 -33.33 66.49 -9.43
CA GLY A 42 -31.97 66.47 -9.94
C GLY A 42 -31.56 65.08 -10.43
N THR A 43 -31.16 64.98 -11.70
CA THR A 43 -30.71 63.73 -12.33
C THR A 43 -29.23 63.75 -12.75
N ALA A 44 -28.54 64.87 -12.50
CA ALA A 44 -27.11 64.97 -12.75
C ALA A 44 -26.33 64.09 -11.75
N THR A 45 -25.12 63.67 -12.11
CA THR A 45 -24.24 62.86 -11.24
C THR A 45 -23.91 63.57 -9.92
N ASP A 46 -23.94 64.90 -9.91
CA ASP A 46 -23.67 65.80 -8.80
C ASP A 46 -24.93 66.52 -8.32
N ALA A 47 -26.11 65.92 -8.52
CA ALA A 47 -27.42 66.49 -8.13
C ALA A 47 -27.45 66.97 -6.67
N ILE A 48 -26.71 66.30 -5.78
CA ILE A 48 -26.29 66.85 -4.48
C ILE A 48 -24.80 66.59 -4.34
N ALA A 49 -23.98 67.64 -4.48
CA ALA A 49 -22.54 67.55 -4.24
C ALA A 49 -22.17 68.06 -2.84
N VAL A 50 -21.39 67.28 -2.11
CA VAL A 50 -20.69 67.71 -0.89
C VAL A 50 -19.21 67.44 -1.12
N THR A 51 -18.45 68.49 -1.38
CA THR A 51 -17.06 68.37 -1.84
C THR A 51 -16.14 69.26 -1.02
N ALA A 52 -15.16 68.66 -0.35
CA ALA A 52 -14.03 69.36 0.23
C ALA A 52 -12.83 69.24 -0.75
N THR A 53 -12.50 70.31 -1.46
CA THR A 53 -11.36 70.31 -2.41
C THR A 53 -10.00 70.34 -1.70
N SER A 54 -9.99 70.70 -0.42
CA SER A 54 -8.86 70.58 0.50
C SER A 54 -9.40 70.13 1.86
N GLY A 55 -8.71 69.19 2.52
CA GLY A 55 -9.18 68.56 3.77
C GLY A 55 -10.08 67.34 3.52
N GLY A 56 -10.78 66.90 4.57
CA GLY A 56 -11.70 65.75 4.54
C GLY A 56 -13.13 66.14 4.90
N ILE A 57 -14.06 65.22 4.67
CA ILE A 57 -15.45 65.31 5.14
C ILE A 57 -15.59 64.30 6.28
N ASP A 58 -15.77 64.80 7.50
CA ASP A 58 -16.01 63.96 8.67
C ASP A 58 -17.53 63.83 8.93
N ILE A 59 -18.00 62.60 9.11
CA ILE A 59 -19.41 62.27 9.30
C ILE A 59 -19.50 61.27 10.45
N GLY A 60 -19.81 61.79 11.64
CA GLY A 60 -20.06 60.98 12.83
C GLY A 60 -21.55 60.74 13.03
N ALA A 61 -21.94 59.49 13.25
CA ALA A 61 -23.26 59.11 13.74
C ALA A 61 -23.11 58.41 15.10
N GLY A 62 -23.87 58.83 16.12
CA GLY A 62 -23.96 58.09 17.38
C GLY A 62 -24.75 56.78 17.28
N GLY A 63 -25.40 56.56 16.12
CA GLY A 63 -26.11 55.33 15.75
C GLY A 63 -25.67 54.86 14.36
N VAL A 64 -26.60 54.33 13.56
CA VAL A 64 -26.30 53.83 12.21
C VAL A 64 -26.12 54.98 11.22
N LEU A 65 -25.04 54.93 10.44
CA LEU A 65 -24.93 55.66 9.19
C LEU A 65 -25.48 54.77 8.06
N ALA A 66 -26.68 55.07 7.56
CA ALA A 66 -27.27 54.37 6.42
C ALA A 66 -26.88 55.09 5.12
N LEU A 67 -26.38 54.33 4.15
CA LEU A 67 -26.06 54.80 2.81
C LEU A 67 -26.74 53.86 1.82
N ASP A 68 -27.63 54.40 1.01
CA ASP A 68 -28.40 53.63 0.04
C ASP A 68 -28.21 54.20 -1.36
N GLY A 69 -27.92 53.33 -2.32
CA GLY A 69 -27.91 53.65 -3.73
C GLY A 69 -28.67 52.59 -4.51
N ALA A 70 -29.64 53.01 -5.33
CA ALA A 70 -30.45 52.08 -6.14
C ALA A 70 -29.59 51.24 -7.11
N THR A 71 -28.38 51.70 -7.44
CA THR A 71 -27.43 51.03 -8.33
C THR A 71 -26.10 50.69 -7.63
N GLY A 72 -26.05 50.80 -6.30
CA GLY A 72 -24.84 50.57 -5.49
C GLY A 72 -24.20 51.85 -4.95
N ILE A 73 -23.07 51.68 -4.27
CA ILE A 73 -22.26 52.73 -3.66
C ILE A 73 -20.87 52.64 -4.26
N ASP A 74 -20.49 53.64 -5.04
CA ASP A 74 -19.16 53.73 -5.63
C ASP A 74 -18.18 54.41 -4.65
N ILE A 75 -17.07 53.74 -4.33
CA ILE A 75 -15.97 54.29 -3.52
C ILE A 75 -14.67 54.14 -4.31
N GLY A 76 -13.92 55.23 -4.48
CA GLY A 76 -12.66 55.21 -5.24
C GLY A 76 -12.82 55.02 -6.75
N LYS A 77 -14.01 55.30 -7.33
CA LYS A 77 -14.28 55.01 -8.75
C LYS A 77 -13.40 55.77 -9.74
N ALA A 78 -13.03 57.02 -9.43
CA ALA A 78 -12.25 57.87 -10.33
C ALA A 78 -10.75 57.52 -10.33
N ALA A 79 -10.24 56.98 -9.23
CA ALA A 79 -8.87 56.53 -9.06
C ALA A 79 -8.82 55.50 -7.92
N ASP A 80 -8.12 54.40 -8.15
CA ASP A 80 -7.97 53.34 -7.16
C ASP A 80 -7.25 53.88 -5.92
N VAL A 81 -7.97 53.94 -4.81
CA VAL A 81 -7.46 54.40 -3.51
C VAL A 81 -7.73 53.32 -2.46
N ALA A 82 -6.90 53.30 -1.42
CA ALA A 82 -7.10 52.38 -0.32
C ALA A 82 -8.41 52.69 0.42
N ILE A 83 -9.15 51.63 0.73
CA ILE A 83 -10.29 51.67 1.65
C ILE A 83 -9.87 50.91 2.90
N THR A 84 -9.85 51.59 4.04
CA THR A 84 -9.56 50.98 5.35
C THR A 84 -10.86 50.91 6.14
N VAL A 85 -11.19 49.71 6.64
CA VAL A 85 -12.34 49.49 7.51
C VAL A 85 -11.84 48.92 8.83
N GLU A 86 -11.75 49.77 9.85
CA GLU A 86 -11.47 49.33 11.21
C GLU A 86 -12.78 48.98 11.90
N SER A 87 -13.02 47.70 12.14
CA SER A 87 -14.27 47.20 12.72
C SER A 87 -14.02 46.03 13.65
N ALA A 88 -14.81 45.93 14.72
CA ALA A 88 -14.79 44.77 15.61
C ALA A 88 -15.38 43.51 14.93
N ALA A 89 -16.32 43.72 14.01
CA ALA A 89 -16.86 42.71 13.10
C ALA A 89 -17.13 43.37 11.75
N PHE A 90 -16.64 42.74 10.68
CA PHE A 90 -16.95 43.11 9.31
C PHE A 90 -17.77 41.97 8.70
N ASP A 91 -18.96 42.30 8.23
CA ASP A 91 -19.86 41.36 7.57
C ASP A 91 -20.14 41.84 6.15
N LEU A 92 -20.04 40.91 5.21
CA LEU A 92 -20.31 41.15 3.80
C LEU A 92 -21.31 40.09 3.33
N ASP A 93 -22.58 40.42 3.50
CA ASP A 93 -23.70 39.57 3.12
C ASP A 93 -24.38 40.09 1.86
N ALA A 94 -24.11 39.43 0.73
CA ALA A 94 -24.78 39.71 -0.52
C ALA A 94 -25.84 38.63 -0.79
N SER A 95 -27.03 39.05 -1.22
CA SER A 95 -28.04 38.11 -1.74
C SER A 95 -27.59 37.40 -3.03
N GLY A 96 -26.54 37.89 -3.69
CA GLY A 96 -25.88 37.30 -4.85
C GLY A 96 -24.44 36.91 -4.55
N ALA A 97 -23.58 36.92 -5.58
CA ALA A 97 -22.17 36.59 -5.39
C ALA A 97 -21.41 37.70 -4.64
N VAL A 98 -20.51 37.29 -3.76
CA VAL A 98 -19.42 38.13 -3.27
C VAL A 98 -18.19 37.83 -4.13
N THR A 99 -17.80 38.77 -4.99
CA THR A 99 -16.58 38.67 -5.81
C THR A 99 -15.44 39.42 -5.14
N ILE A 100 -14.28 38.78 -5.00
CA ILE A 100 -13.07 39.38 -4.46
C ILE A 100 -11.96 39.10 -5.46
N ASP A 101 -11.49 40.14 -6.13
CA ASP A 101 -10.48 40.04 -7.18
C ASP A 101 -9.21 40.80 -6.80
N SER A 102 -8.06 40.20 -7.11
CA SER A 102 -6.76 40.86 -6.98
C SER A 102 -5.96 40.69 -8.28
N SER A 103 -5.93 41.73 -9.12
CA SER A 103 -5.22 41.68 -10.41
C SER A 103 -3.73 42.04 -10.32
N ALA A 104 -3.33 42.76 -9.26
CA ALA A 104 -1.97 43.27 -9.09
C ALA A 104 -1.15 42.55 -8.00
N SER A 105 -1.79 41.71 -7.18
CA SER A 105 -1.17 41.02 -6.03
C SER A 105 -2.04 39.86 -5.55
N THR A 106 -1.88 39.44 -4.29
CA THR A 106 -2.64 38.38 -3.63
C THR A 106 -3.85 38.93 -2.85
N ILE A 107 -4.83 38.04 -2.62
CA ILE A 107 -5.81 38.22 -1.54
C ILE A 107 -5.17 37.66 -0.27
N ALA A 108 -4.64 38.54 0.58
CA ALA A 108 -4.03 38.12 1.84
C ALA A 108 -5.11 37.94 2.93
N ILE A 109 -5.25 36.72 3.44
CA ILE A 109 -6.18 36.38 4.53
C ILE A 109 -5.38 35.88 5.73
N GLY A 110 -5.63 36.45 6.91
CA GLY A 110 -4.97 36.03 8.16
C GLY A 110 -3.49 36.37 8.28
N GLY A 111 -2.97 37.34 7.53
CA GLY A 111 -1.57 37.77 7.60
C GLY A 111 -1.14 38.51 8.88
N ASN A 112 -1.97 38.54 9.93
CA ASN A 112 -1.64 39.16 11.21
C ASN A 112 -0.80 38.19 12.06
N ALA A 113 0.06 38.70 12.95
CA ALA A 113 0.91 37.91 13.85
C ALA A 113 0.12 37.12 14.92
N ILE A 114 -1.19 37.31 15.01
CA ILE A 114 -2.06 36.58 15.93
C ILE A 114 -2.56 35.32 15.22
N GLY A 115 -2.18 34.14 15.73
CA GLY A 115 -2.61 32.84 15.20
C GLY A 115 -4.08 32.56 15.49
N GLN A 116 -4.98 33.01 14.62
CA GLN A 116 -6.41 32.73 14.67
C GLN A 116 -6.82 31.75 13.57
N LYS A 117 -7.93 31.03 13.77
CA LYS A 117 -8.53 30.15 12.76
C LYS A 117 -9.05 31.01 11.59
N ILE A 118 -8.63 30.69 10.36
CA ILE A 118 -9.31 31.13 9.15
C ILE A 118 -10.35 30.07 8.81
N SER A 119 -11.63 30.39 8.95
CA SER A 119 -12.71 29.45 8.61
C SER A 119 -13.24 29.74 7.22
N VAL A 120 -12.98 28.85 6.26
CA VAL A 120 -13.57 28.96 4.92
C VAL A 120 -14.86 28.16 4.89
N GLY A 121 -15.94 28.93 4.80
CA GLY A 121 -17.33 28.51 4.76
C GLY A 121 -17.91 27.93 6.05
N GLY A 122 -17.15 27.94 7.14
CA GLY A 122 -17.69 27.89 8.51
C GLY A 122 -17.60 26.52 9.18
N ASP A 123 -17.85 26.54 10.48
CA ASP A 123 -17.75 25.38 11.40
C ASP A 123 -19.14 24.76 11.62
N THR A 124 -19.86 24.46 10.54
CA THR A 124 -21.24 23.95 10.62
C THR A 124 -21.40 22.72 9.74
N GLY A 125 -22.08 21.69 10.25
CA GLY A 125 -22.24 20.39 9.58
C GLY A 125 -23.19 20.37 8.36
N THR A 126 -23.52 21.52 7.77
CA THR A 126 -24.50 21.64 6.68
C THR A 126 -23.88 21.96 5.33
N ARG A 127 -22.56 22.11 5.26
CA ARG A 127 -21.87 22.44 4.03
C ARG A 127 -21.72 21.22 3.12
N THR A 128 -21.85 21.46 1.83
CA THR A 128 -21.66 20.42 0.81
C THR A 128 -20.21 20.34 0.33
N GLU A 129 -19.52 21.49 0.18
CA GLU A 129 -18.20 21.53 -0.45
C GLU A 129 -17.41 22.84 -0.20
N VAL A 130 -16.08 22.75 -0.25
CA VAL A 130 -15.17 23.86 -0.60
C VAL A 130 -14.48 23.46 -1.90
N GLU A 131 -14.88 24.10 -2.99
CA GLU A 131 -14.34 23.81 -4.31
C GLU A 131 -13.14 24.74 -4.62
N LEU A 132 -12.08 24.19 -5.22
CA LEU A 132 -10.83 24.87 -5.56
C LEU A 132 -10.42 24.52 -7.00
N ASN A 133 -10.94 25.26 -7.97
CA ASN A 133 -10.58 25.09 -9.38
C ASN A 133 -9.29 25.85 -9.74
N ALA A 134 -8.13 25.25 -9.44
CA ALA A 134 -6.81 25.86 -9.69
C ALA A 134 -5.88 24.93 -10.49
N ILE A 135 -4.89 25.52 -11.19
CA ILE A 135 -3.80 24.76 -11.84
C ILE A 135 -2.96 24.01 -10.79
N LEU A 136 -2.75 24.64 -9.63
CA LEU A 136 -2.03 24.09 -8.49
C LEU A 136 -2.74 24.54 -7.22
N ILE A 137 -2.87 23.61 -6.28
CA ILE A 137 -3.22 23.90 -4.90
C ILE A 137 -1.97 23.58 -4.08
N ASP A 138 -1.32 24.61 -3.57
CA ASP A 138 -0.18 24.46 -2.67
C ASP A 138 -0.64 24.65 -1.22
N ILE A 139 -0.41 23.64 -0.38
CA ILE A 139 -0.83 23.62 1.02
C ILE A 139 0.41 23.37 1.88
N ASN A 140 0.90 24.42 2.52
CA ASN A 140 2.03 24.34 3.42
C ASN A 140 1.54 24.38 4.87
N GLY A 141 1.35 23.20 5.45
CA GLY A 141 1.19 23.06 6.89
C GLY A 141 2.48 23.44 7.61
N GLY A 142 2.40 24.29 8.64
CA GLY A 142 3.55 24.63 9.47
C GLY A 142 4.01 23.45 10.34
N GLY A 143 4.43 23.70 11.58
CA GLY A 143 4.90 22.65 12.50
C GLY A 143 3.87 21.55 12.82
N SER A 144 2.58 21.78 12.54
CA SER A 144 1.48 20.83 12.74
C SER A 144 1.04 20.11 11.45
N GLY A 145 1.67 20.39 10.32
CA GLY A 145 1.35 19.74 9.04
C GLY A 145 -0.05 20.08 8.52
N VAL A 146 -0.57 19.16 7.69
CA VAL A 146 -1.90 19.23 7.08
C VAL A 146 -2.72 18.05 7.63
N THR A 147 -3.88 18.32 8.22
CA THR A 147 -4.84 17.29 8.66
C THR A 147 -5.99 17.20 7.67
N ILE A 148 -6.46 15.97 7.42
CA ILE A 148 -7.58 15.70 6.52
C ILE A 148 -8.47 14.68 7.23
N ASP A 149 -9.42 15.20 8.02
CA ASP A 149 -10.30 14.39 8.86
C ASP A 149 -11.65 14.22 8.15
N GLY A 150 -11.92 13.02 7.63
CA GLY A 150 -13.17 12.66 6.97
C GLY A 150 -13.95 11.64 7.79
N GLY A 151 -15.25 11.86 7.98
CA GLY A 151 -16.15 10.82 8.52
C GLY A 151 -16.56 9.77 7.47
N ALA A 152 -16.34 10.07 6.20
CA ALA A 152 -16.54 9.18 5.06
C ALA A 152 -15.19 8.98 4.34
N ALA A 153 -15.18 8.21 3.24
CA ALA A 153 -13.97 7.96 2.47
C ALA A 153 -13.32 9.28 1.96
N SER A 154 -12.02 9.42 2.19
CA SER A 154 -11.19 10.49 1.66
C SER A 154 -10.37 9.96 0.48
N ASN A 155 -10.53 10.56 -0.70
CA ASN A 155 -9.88 10.10 -1.92
C ASN A 155 -8.66 10.96 -2.26
N PHE A 156 -7.54 10.33 -2.59
CA PHE A 156 -6.43 10.93 -3.32
C PHE A 156 -6.33 10.21 -4.66
N THR A 157 -6.60 10.89 -5.76
CA THR A 157 -6.69 10.25 -7.09
C THR A 157 -6.12 11.15 -8.17
N THR A 158 -5.43 10.54 -9.12
CA THR A 158 -4.88 11.17 -10.31
C THR A 158 -5.41 10.46 -11.55
N SER A 159 -5.65 11.19 -12.65
CA SER A 159 -6.09 10.58 -13.91
C SER A 159 -4.94 9.97 -14.72
N ALA A 160 -3.69 10.32 -14.41
CA ALA A 160 -2.49 9.82 -15.09
C ALA A 160 -1.21 9.87 -14.24
N GLY A 161 -1.03 10.92 -13.43
CA GLY A 161 0.17 11.13 -12.61
C GLY A 161 0.29 10.15 -11.44
N ALA A 162 1.46 10.09 -10.79
CA ALA A 162 1.63 9.34 -9.55
C ALA A 162 1.19 10.19 -8.35
N ILE A 163 0.75 9.51 -7.28
CA ILE A 163 0.70 10.09 -5.94
C ILE A 163 2.07 9.84 -5.31
N THR A 164 2.72 10.89 -4.83
CA THR A 164 4.00 10.77 -4.12
C THR A 164 3.80 11.11 -2.66
N VAL A 165 4.05 10.14 -1.78
CA VAL A 165 4.07 10.33 -0.33
C VAL A 165 5.53 10.15 0.12
N SER A 166 6.14 11.21 0.62
CA SER A 166 7.55 11.22 0.99
C SER A 166 7.72 11.86 2.36
N GLY A 167 7.80 11.01 3.38
CA GLY A 167 8.09 11.44 4.75
C GLY A 167 9.58 11.39 5.05
N LYS A 168 10.11 12.45 5.65
CA LYS A 168 11.53 12.55 6.03
C LYS A 168 11.95 11.47 7.04
N THR A 169 11.01 11.03 7.86
CA THR A 169 11.21 10.03 8.93
C THR A 169 10.37 8.77 8.70
N GLY A 170 9.94 8.52 7.47
CA GLY A 170 9.12 7.38 7.11
C GLY A 170 7.68 7.73 6.71
N VAL A 171 6.91 6.70 6.38
CA VAL A 171 5.48 6.79 6.03
C VAL A 171 4.73 5.73 6.82
N ALA A 172 3.64 6.11 7.46
CA ALA A 172 2.80 5.22 8.25
C ALA A 172 1.37 5.20 7.69
N ILE A 173 0.85 4.01 7.47
CA ILE A 173 -0.58 3.76 7.22
C ILE A 173 -1.10 3.10 8.49
N GLN A 174 -2.09 3.73 9.14
CA GLN A 174 -2.50 3.39 10.49
C GLN A 174 -3.97 2.94 10.55
N GLU A 175 -4.25 2.06 11.49
CA GLU A 175 -5.59 1.71 11.97
C GLU A 175 -5.66 2.05 13.46
N ASP A 176 -6.63 2.89 13.84
CA ASP A 176 -6.83 3.38 15.22
C ASP A 176 -5.55 3.89 15.91
N GLY A 177 -4.70 4.59 15.16
CA GLY A 177 -3.45 5.18 15.66
C GLY A 177 -2.28 4.19 15.80
N SER A 178 -2.42 2.96 15.31
CA SER A 178 -1.34 1.98 15.23
C SER A 178 -0.95 1.72 13.78
N ASP A 179 0.33 1.63 13.48
CA ASP A 179 0.82 1.33 12.14
C ASP A 179 0.36 -0.07 11.69
N VAL A 180 -0.11 -0.16 10.46
CA VAL A 180 -0.39 -1.40 9.70
C VAL A 180 0.68 -1.62 8.65
N ILE A 181 1.06 -0.54 7.96
CA ILE A 181 2.18 -0.52 7.02
C ILE A 181 3.06 0.65 7.40
N ALA A 182 4.32 0.37 7.72
CA ALA A 182 5.32 1.37 8.01
C ALA A 182 6.47 1.26 7.01
N ILE A 183 6.91 2.41 6.51
CA ILE A 183 8.19 2.57 5.81
C ILE A 183 9.11 3.30 6.77
N ASP A 184 10.17 2.64 7.20
CA ASP A 184 11.13 3.23 8.14
C ASP A 184 12.21 4.09 7.45
N THR A 185 13.19 4.58 8.22
CA THR A 185 14.31 5.37 7.67
C THR A 185 15.31 4.56 6.85
N ASN A 186 15.31 3.24 6.97
CA ASN A 186 16.10 2.34 6.15
C ASN A 186 15.42 2.08 4.80
N ARG A 187 14.13 2.46 4.69
CA ARG A 187 13.21 2.24 3.58
C ARG A 187 12.76 0.79 3.48
N ASP A 188 12.74 0.12 4.62
CA ASP A 188 12.14 -1.20 4.74
C ASP A 188 10.63 -1.04 4.87
N VAL A 189 9.89 -1.89 4.15
CA VAL A 189 8.44 -1.95 4.28
C VAL A 189 8.11 -3.02 5.32
N LEU A 190 7.54 -2.60 6.44
CA LEU A 190 7.07 -3.48 7.49
C LEU A 190 5.54 -3.56 7.44
N PHE A 191 5.02 -4.77 7.37
CA PHE A 191 3.64 -5.08 7.72
C PHE A 191 3.64 -5.46 9.20
N SER A 192 3.04 -4.63 10.05
CA SER A 192 3.27 -4.64 11.51
C SER A 192 2.30 -5.52 12.30
N GLN A 193 1.25 -6.05 11.66
CA GLN A 193 0.41 -7.08 12.24
C GLN A 193 1.22 -8.35 12.46
N THR A 194 1.00 -8.99 13.61
CA THR A 194 1.61 -10.28 13.95
C THR A 194 0.55 -11.20 14.52
N GLY A 195 0.67 -12.50 14.23
CA GLY A 195 -0.20 -13.53 14.81
C GLY A 195 -1.23 -14.09 13.84
N GLY A 196 -1.11 -13.79 12.55
CA GLY A 196 -1.95 -14.38 11.52
C GLY A 196 -1.86 -15.91 11.46
N ALA A 197 -2.93 -16.53 10.99
CA ALA A 197 -3.05 -17.96 10.73
C ALA A 197 -3.35 -18.21 9.24
N THR A 198 -3.33 -19.46 8.78
CA THR A 198 -3.66 -19.79 7.38
C THR A 198 -5.04 -19.27 6.93
N GLY A 199 -6.01 -19.16 7.86
CA GLY A 199 -7.33 -18.59 7.57
C GLY A 199 -7.49 -17.10 7.85
N ASP A 200 -6.45 -16.45 8.36
CA ASP A 200 -6.41 -15.01 8.70
C ASP A 200 -4.95 -14.54 8.67
N PRO A 201 -4.31 -14.50 7.49
CA PRO A 201 -2.89 -14.14 7.40
C PRO A 201 -2.68 -12.64 7.62
N ASP A 202 -1.55 -12.25 8.21
CA ASP A 202 -1.17 -10.84 8.35
C ASP A 202 -0.94 -10.18 6.97
N VAL A 203 -0.53 -10.97 5.97
CA VAL A 203 -0.34 -10.56 4.57
C VAL A 203 -0.82 -11.67 3.63
N GLU A 204 -1.78 -11.37 2.76
CA GLU A 204 -2.26 -12.26 1.69
C GLU A 204 -1.96 -11.71 0.31
N PHE A 205 -1.55 -12.58 -0.61
CA PHE A 205 -1.37 -12.28 -2.02
C PHE A 205 -2.21 -13.24 -2.86
N ASP A 206 -3.42 -12.82 -3.28
CA ASP A 206 -4.34 -13.63 -4.09
C ASP A 206 -3.77 -14.08 -5.45
N GLY A 207 -2.67 -13.48 -5.88
CA GLY A 207 -2.07 -13.67 -7.19
C GLY A 207 -0.69 -14.35 -7.16
N TYR A 208 -0.01 -14.27 -8.30
CA TYR A 208 1.36 -14.74 -8.42
C TYR A 208 2.34 -13.74 -7.79
N VAL A 209 3.21 -14.24 -6.90
CA VAL A 209 4.32 -13.48 -6.34
C VAL A 209 5.62 -13.89 -7.02
N LYS A 210 6.37 -12.90 -7.53
CA LYS A 210 7.71 -13.10 -8.10
C LYS A 210 8.77 -12.52 -7.18
N PHE A 211 9.75 -13.34 -6.82
CA PHE A 211 10.96 -12.88 -6.15
C PHE A 211 12.12 -12.95 -7.15
N ASP A 212 12.73 -11.81 -7.46
CA ASP A 212 13.90 -11.74 -8.35
C ASP A 212 15.22 -11.95 -7.60
N GLY A 213 15.19 -11.87 -6.27
CA GLY A 213 16.32 -12.09 -5.38
C GLY A 213 16.17 -13.35 -4.53
N ILE A 214 16.95 -13.41 -3.45
CA ILE A 214 16.86 -14.47 -2.45
C ILE A 214 15.60 -14.27 -1.62
N THR A 215 14.83 -15.34 -1.42
CA THR A 215 13.76 -15.40 -0.41
C THR A 215 14.30 -16.13 0.81
N GLU A 216 14.24 -15.47 1.97
CA GLU A 216 14.60 -16.07 3.26
C GLU A 216 13.33 -16.36 4.07
N VAL A 217 13.24 -17.56 4.66
CA VAL A 217 12.16 -17.95 5.57
C VAL A 217 12.78 -18.17 6.95
N ALA A 218 12.70 -17.15 7.81
CA ALA A 218 13.43 -17.11 9.08
C ALA A 218 12.79 -17.95 10.22
N ASN A 219 11.56 -18.44 10.05
CA ASN A 219 10.91 -19.31 11.04
C ASN A 219 11.74 -20.59 11.23
N THR A 220 11.99 -20.98 12.47
CA THR A 220 12.85 -22.13 12.82
C THR A 220 12.08 -23.41 13.14
N THR A 221 10.77 -23.42 12.93
CA THR A 221 9.91 -24.56 13.24
C THR A 221 10.27 -25.77 12.36
N THR A 222 10.64 -26.89 12.99
CA THR A 222 10.92 -28.16 12.30
C THR A 222 9.66 -28.71 11.64
N SER A 223 9.78 -29.16 10.38
CA SER A 223 8.71 -29.92 9.73
C SER A 223 8.68 -31.37 10.22
N THR A 224 7.52 -31.80 10.73
CA THR A 224 7.27 -33.20 11.16
C THR A 224 6.13 -33.85 10.39
N THR A 225 5.27 -33.02 9.78
CA THR A 225 4.17 -33.39 8.88
C THR A 225 4.05 -32.34 7.78
N SER A 226 3.25 -32.61 6.75
CA SER A 226 2.96 -31.68 5.66
C SER A 226 2.22 -30.41 6.10
N ALA A 227 1.76 -30.29 7.34
CA ALA A 227 1.05 -29.12 7.87
C ALA A 227 1.88 -28.33 8.91
N THR A 228 3.17 -28.65 9.04
CA THR A 228 4.07 -28.05 10.04
C THR A 228 5.40 -27.66 9.42
N GLY A 229 6.02 -26.62 9.93
CA GLY A 229 7.36 -26.21 9.55
C GLY A 229 7.47 -24.71 9.30
N ALA A 230 8.64 -24.28 8.86
CA ALA A 230 8.91 -22.90 8.46
C ALA A 230 8.23 -22.51 7.14
N LEU A 231 8.22 -23.46 6.18
CA LEU A 231 7.56 -23.32 4.89
C LEU A 231 6.48 -24.40 4.77
N LEU A 232 5.25 -23.96 4.53
CA LEU A 232 4.09 -24.80 4.24
C LEU A 232 3.69 -24.57 2.78
N VAL A 233 3.45 -25.66 2.04
CA VAL A 233 2.99 -25.60 0.65
C VAL A 233 1.85 -26.59 0.48
N ASP A 234 0.64 -26.09 0.27
CA ASP A 234 -0.55 -26.92 0.08
C ASP A 234 -0.56 -27.62 -1.29
N GLY A 235 0.12 -27.02 -2.27
CA GLY A 235 0.33 -27.55 -3.61
C GLY A 235 1.62 -28.36 -3.75
N GLY A 236 2.09 -28.50 -4.99
CA GLY A 236 3.40 -29.09 -5.29
C GLY A 236 4.52 -28.06 -5.25
N ILE A 237 5.75 -28.53 -5.03
CA ILE A 237 6.97 -27.72 -5.13
C ILE A 237 7.70 -28.14 -6.42
N GLY A 238 7.93 -27.18 -7.31
CA GLY A 238 8.79 -27.35 -8.47
C GLY A 238 10.15 -26.72 -8.22
N VAL A 239 11.24 -27.46 -8.46
CA VAL A 239 12.60 -26.96 -8.34
C VAL A 239 13.36 -27.35 -9.60
N ALA A 240 13.83 -26.35 -10.35
CA ALA A 240 14.57 -26.59 -11.59
C ALA A 240 16.00 -27.07 -11.32
N GLU A 241 16.57 -26.63 -10.20
CA GLU A 241 17.93 -26.92 -9.76
C GLU A 241 17.92 -27.85 -8.54
N ASN A 242 19.02 -27.88 -7.79
CA ASN A 242 19.19 -28.77 -6.66
C ASN A 242 18.41 -28.32 -5.42
N VAL A 243 17.97 -29.31 -4.62
CA VAL A 243 17.49 -29.10 -3.24
C VAL A 243 18.52 -29.68 -2.28
N ASN A 244 18.98 -28.88 -1.31
CA ASN A 244 19.87 -29.33 -0.25
C ASN A 244 19.13 -29.37 1.09
N ILE A 245 19.03 -30.56 1.69
CA ILE A 245 18.34 -30.78 2.97
C ILE A 245 19.38 -31.04 4.05
N GLY A 246 19.50 -30.11 5.01
CA GLY A 246 20.43 -30.27 6.14
C GLY A 246 19.93 -31.23 7.23
N GLY A 247 18.62 -31.51 7.25
CA GLY A 247 17.98 -32.48 8.15
C GLY A 247 17.59 -33.78 7.45
N ASN A 248 16.55 -34.44 7.96
CA ASN A 248 16.01 -35.67 7.35
C ASN A 248 14.99 -35.33 6.26
N LEU A 249 15.00 -36.09 5.16
CA LEU A 249 13.89 -36.12 4.21
C LEU A 249 12.92 -37.24 4.60
N THR A 250 11.65 -36.91 4.76
CA THR A 250 10.57 -37.89 4.96
C THR A 250 9.63 -37.85 3.75
N VAL A 251 9.35 -39.01 3.16
CA VAL A 251 8.42 -39.15 2.03
C VAL A 251 7.32 -40.12 2.44
N THR A 252 6.11 -39.61 2.69
CA THR A 252 4.95 -40.45 3.07
C THR A 252 4.39 -41.23 1.89
N GLY A 253 4.53 -40.69 0.67
CA GLY A 253 4.15 -41.36 -0.57
C GLY A 253 5.28 -42.15 -1.21
N ASN A 254 5.19 -42.38 -2.51
CA ASN A 254 6.24 -43.04 -3.28
C ASN A 254 7.43 -42.10 -3.47
N TYR A 255 8.65 -42.66 -3.38
CA TYR A 255 9.86 -41.97 -3.81
C TYR A 255 10.28 -42.49 -5.19
N THR A 256 10.24 -41.61 -6.20
CA THR A 256 10.60 -41.94 -7.58
C THR A 256 11.80 -41.11 -8.01
N VAL A 257 12.86 -41.78 -8.48
CA VAL A 257 14.07 -41.15 -8.99
C VAL A 257 14.22 -41.51 -10.47
N ASN A 258 14.05 -40.52 -11.34
CA ASN A 258 14.19 -40.70 -12.79
C ASN A 258 15.63 -40.45 -13.29
N GLY A 259 16.53 -40.04 -12.39
CA GLY A 259 17.95 -39.88 -12.70
C GLY A 259 18.62 -41.21 -13.01
N THR A 260 19.84 -41.16 -13.55
CA THR A 260 20.60 -42.36 -13.91
C THR A 260 21.23 -43.06 -12.72
N THR A 261 21.46 -42.35 -11.61
CA THR A 261 22.09 -42.89 -10.40
C THR A 261 21.36 -42.44 -9.14
N THR A 262 21.34 -43.33 -8.15
CA THR A 262 21.04 -42.99 -6.75
C THR A 262 22.27 -43.37 -5.95
N PHE A 263 22.88 -42.42 -5.25
CA PHE A 263 24.05 -42.66 -4.41
C PHE A 263 23.65 -42.62 -2.94
N ILE A 264 23.91 -43.70 -2.21
CA ILE A 264 23.61 -43.82 -0.78
C ILE A 264 24.92 -44.10 -0.05
N SER A 265 25.36 -43.15 0.76
CA SER A 265 26.50 -43.32 1.66
C SER A 265 25.97 -43.52 3.07
N SER A 266 25.75 -44.78 3.44
CA SER A 266 25.27 -45.17 4.76
C SER A 266 26.03 -46.40 5.26
N SER A 267 26.09 -46.56 6.58
CA SER A 267 26.63 -47.79 7.19
C SER A 267 25.63 -48.94 7.15
N GLN A 268 24.35 -48.63 6.98
CA GLN A 268 23.26 -49.59 6.93
C GLN A 268 22.25 -49.16 5.87
N LEU A 269 21.74 -50.13 5.13
CA LEU A 269 20.61 -49.98 4.22
C LEU A 269 19.58 -51.02 4.63
N ASP A 270 18.49 -50.57 5.26
CA ASP A 270 17.38 -51.44 5.63
C ASP A 270 16.27 -51.30 4.58
N ILE A 271 15.92 -52.43 3.94
CA ILE A 271 14.79 -52.52 3.02
C ILE A 271 13.74 -53.40 3.71
N GLY A 272 12.60 -52.81 4.05
CA GLY A 272 11.50 -53.51 4.72
C GLY A 272 10.70 -54.45 3.81
N ASP A 273 10.96 -54.42 2.50
CA ASP A 273 10.26 -55.23 1.52
C ASP A 273 10.80 -56.67 1.44
N ASN A 274 9.90 -57.61 1.17
CA ASN A 274 10.27 -59.03 0.99
C ASN A 274 11.05 -59.27 -0.32
N ILE A 275 10.86 -58.42 -1.33
CA ILE A 275 11.43 -58.58 -2.68
C ILE A 275 12.10 -57.27 -3.07
N ILE A 276 13.36 -57.37 -3.49
CA ILE A 276 14.09 -56.27 -4.13
C ILE A 276 14.06 -56.52 -5.63
N SER A 277 13.29 -55.71 -6.35
CA SER A 277 13.26 -55.77 -7.82
C SER A 277 14.41 -54.95 -8.39
N VAL A 278 15.40 -55.62 -8.96
CA VAL A 278 16.55 -55.01 -9.64
C VAL A 278 16.40 -55.12 -11.14
N ASN A 279 17.02 -54.20 -11.88
CA ASN A 279 17.04 -54.24 -13.34
C ASN A 279 15.64 -54.23 -13.98
N SER A 280 14.64 -53.61 -13.33
CA SER A 280 13.24 -53.70 -13.75
C SER A 280 12.82 -52.65 -14.79
N VAL A 281 13.57 -51.56 -14.95
CA VAL A 281 13.23 -50.43 -15.85
C VAL A 281 14.34 -50.29 -16.89
N GLY A 282 14.05 -50.67 -18.14
CA GLY A 282 15.08 -50.78 -19.18
C GLY A 282 16.12 -51.87 -18.86
N PRO A 283 15.70 -53.13 -18.65
CA PRO A 283 16.58 -54.22 -18.21
C PRO A 283 17.81 -54.36 -19.12
N LEU A 284 18.98 -54.40 -18.52
CA LEU A 284 20.23 -54.81 -19.15
C LEU A 284 20.43 -56.33 -19.01
N ARG A 285 21.42 -56.87 -19.71
CA ARG A 285 21.72 -58.32 -19.64
C ARG A 285 21.94 -58.79 -18.19
N TYR A 286 22.78 -58.06 -17.45
CA TYR A 286 23.13 -58.39 -16.08
C TYR A 286 22.44 -57.45 -15.10
N GLY A 287 21.64 -58.01 -14.19
CA GLY A 287 21.00 -57.29 -13.09
C GLY A 287 21.32 -57.94 -11.76
N GLY A 288 21.73 -57.18 -10.76
CA GLY A 288 22.03 -57.74 -9.44
C GLY A 288 22.93 -56.86 -8.60
N MET A 289 23.83 -57.50 -7.86
CA MET A 289 24.66 -56.86 -6.85
C MET A 289 26.14 -56.93 -7.20
N HIS A 290 26.83 -55.82 -6.93
CA HIS A 290 28.28 -55.69 -6.96
C HIS A 290 28.79 -55.35 -5.56
N VAL A 291 29.88 -56.00 -5.16
CA VAL A 291 30.55 -55.80 -3.87
C VAL A 291 32.00 -55.45 -4.15
N HIS A 292 32.37 -54.20 -3.92
CA HIS A 292 33.72 -53.71 -4.13
C HIS A 292 34.64 -54.11 -2.97
N ASP A 293 35.82 -54.64 -3.29
CA ASP A 293 36.82 -55.05 -2.29
C ASP A 293 37.64 -53.84 -1.79
N VAL A 294 38.24 -53.98 -0.60
CA VAL A 294 39.00 -52.93 0.09
C VAL A 294 40.36 -52.61 -0.54
N ASN A 295 40.94 -53.48 -1.39
CA ASN A 295 42.37 -53.39 -1.75
C ASN A 295 42.75 -53.51 -3.25
N ALA A 296 41.82 -53.67 -4.20
CA ALA A 296 42.13 -53.63 -5.63
C ALA A 296 40.84 -53.50 -6.44
N GLY A 297 40.91 -53.04 -7.70
CA GLY A 297 39.78 -52.81 -8.59
C GLY A 297 38.95 -54.05 -8.97
N GLN A 298 38.99 -55.12 -8.17
CA GLN A 298 38.14 -56.28 -8.28
C GLN A 298 36.79 -56.02 -7.59
N THR A 299 35.73 -56.46 -8.25
CA THR A 299 34.35 -56.35 -7.76
C THR A 299 33.78 -57.75 -7.71
N GLY A 300 33.39 -58.21 -6.51
CA GLY A 300 32.57 -59.42 -6.38
C GLY A 300 31.18 -59.16 -6.96
N SER A 301 30.56 -60.17 -7.54
CA SER A 301 29.27 -60.02 -8.23
C SER A 301 28.35 -61.22 -7.96
N LEU A 302 27.06 -60.93 -7.87
CA LEU A 302 25.96 -61.88 -7.97
C LEU A 302 24.91 -61.22 -8.87
N VAL A 303 24.79 -61.71 -10.11
CA VAL A 303 23.95 -61.08 -11.13
C VAL A 303 23.14 -62.12 -11.91
N TRP A 304 21.92 -61.75 -12.28
CA TRP A 304 21.05 -62.51 -13.16
C TRP A 304 21.44 -62.26 -14.62
N ASP A 305 21.77 -63.32 -15.36
CA ASP A 305 21.97 -63.26 -16.81
C ASP A 305 20.62 -63.46 -17.52
N SER A 306 19.96 -62.35 -17.83
CA SER A 306 18.63 -62.35 -18.48
C SER A 306 18.59 -62.87 -19.91
N THR A 307 19.75 -63.15 -20.52
CA THR A 307 19.81 -63.78 -21.85
C THR A 307 19.78 -65.30 -21.77
N ASN A 308 20.35 -65.86 -20.70
CA ASN A 308 20.47 -67.30 -20.52
C ASN A 308 19.65 -67.85 -19.34
N ASP A 309 18.94 -66.97 -18.63
CA ASP A 309 18.00 -67.27 -17.55
C ASP A 309 18.59 -68.03 -16.35
N TYR A 310 19.75 -67.57 -15.85
CA TYR A 310 20.33 -68.08 -14.60
C TYR A 310 21.12 -67.02 -13.85
N TRP A 311 21.39 -67.29 -12.57
CA TRP A 311 22.34 -66.51 -11.77
C TRP A 311 23.79 -66.86 -12.16
N VAL A 312 24.64 -65.85 -12.20
CA VAL A 312 26.10 -66.00 -12.22
C VAL A 312 26.72 -65.29 -11.02
N ALA A 313 27.81 -65.83 -10.49
CA ALA A 313 28.52 -65.26 -9.35
C ALA A 313 30.04 -65.39 -9.53
N GLY A 314 30.79 -64.46 -8.94
CA GLY A 314 32.25 -64.47 -8.96
C GLY A 314 32.86 -63.08 -9.11
N LEU A 315 34.09 -63.02 -9.63
CA LEU A 315 34.72 -61.75 -9.99
C LEU A 315 34.00 -61.15 -11.20
N SER A 316 33.66 -59.87 -11.12
CA SER A 316 32.94 -59.17 -12.19
C SER A 316 33.68 -59.27 -13.53
N GLY A 317 32.98 -59.67 -14.58
CA GLY A 317 33.53 -59.95 -15.91
C GLY A 317 34.18 -61.33 -16.09
N SER A 318 34.15 -62.18 -15.05
CA SER A 318 34.64 -63.57 -15.07
C SER A 318 33.78 -64.45 -14.17
N GLU A 319 32.47 -64.23 -14.18
CA GLU A 319 31.48 -64.92 -13.38
C GLU A 319 31.24 -66.36 -13.88
N TYR A 320 30.90 -67.25 -12.96
CA TYR A 320 30.49 -68.63 -13.26
C TYR A 320 29.01 -68.80 -12.95
N ARG A 321 28.32 -69.65 -13.72
CA ARG A 321 26.91 -69.99 -13.45
C ARG A 321 26.76 -70.56 -12.05
N VAL A 322 25.77 -70.05 -11.32
CA VAL A 322 25.30 -70.66 -10.08
C VAL A 322 24.62 -71.98 -10.46
N PRO A 323 25.10 -73.13 -9.92
CA PRO A 323 24.57 -74.44 -10.28
C PRO A 323 23.06 -74.55 -10.02
N GLU A 324 22.35 -75.21 -10.93
CA GLU A 324 20.90 -75.43 -10.86
C GLU A 324 20.61 -76.92 -11.05
N GLN A 325 19.69 -77.46 -10.27
CA GLN A 325 19.24 -78.84 -10.39
C GLN A 325 18.10 -78.91 -11.42
N VAL A 326 18.29 -79.71 -12.47
CA VAL A 326 17.38 -79.76 -13.63
C VAL A 326 16.06 -80.50 -13.34
N ALA A 327 16.02 -81.36 -12.31
CA ALA A 327 14.83 -82.12 -11.91
C ALA A 327 14.66 -82.19 -10.39
N VAL A 328 13.41 -82.28 -9.91
CA VAL A 328 13.07 -82.47 -8.48
C VAL A 328 13.36 -83.88 -7.95
N SER A 329 13.97 -84.77 -8.75
CA SER A 329 14.44 -86.07 -8.29
C SER A 329 15.60 -85.89 -7.31
N ASP A 330 15.66 -86.73 -6.28
CA ASP A 330 16.78 -86.74 -5.35
C ASP A 330 18.12 -86.84 -6.10
N LEU A 331 19.19 -86.25 -5.55
CA LEU A 331 20.55 -86.52 -5.99
C LEU A 331 20.90 -87.95 -5.56
N THR A 332 20.43 -88.94 -6.31
CA THR A 332 20.47 -90.38 -5.93
C THR A 332 21.82 -91.03 -6.15
N GLU A 333 22.73 -90.39 -6.87
CA GLU A 333 24.10 -90.88 -7.00
C GLU A 333 24.92 -90.50 -5.75
N ASN A 334 25.47 -91.50 -5.08
CA ASN A 334 26.40 -91.34 -3.94
C ASN A 334 27.79 -90.81 -4.40
N LYS A 335 27.83 -89.91 -5.39
CA LYS A 335 29.04 -89.26 -5.89
C LYS A 335 29.23 -87.93 -5.15
N PRO A 336 30.40 -87.70 -4.51
CA PRO A 336 30.71 -86.42 -3.89
C PRO A 336 30.67 -85.31 -4.94
N VAL A 337 30.01 -84.19 -4.64
CA VAL A 337 30.23 -82.93 -5.37
C VAL A 337 31.64 -82.47 -5.01
N ILE A 338 32.59 -82.63 -5.93
CA ILE A 338 33.99 -82.23 -5.71
C ILE A 338 34.11 -80.75 -6.06
N VAL A 339 34.50 -79.95 -5.05
CA VAL A 339 34.93 -78.57 -5.25
C VAL A 339 36.44 -78.52 -5.46
N ASP A 340 36.91 -77.63 -6.33
CA ASP A 340 38.33 -77.34 -6.52
C ASP A 340 38.95 -76.73 -5.25
N GLY A 341 40.27 -76.53 -5.25
CA GLY A 341 40.98 -75.86 -4.15
C GLY A 341 40.56 -74.40 -3.90
N ASN A 342 39.70 -73.83 -4.76
CA ASN A 342 39.12 -72.49 -4.67
C ASN A 342 37.62 -72.51 -4.33
N GLY A 343 37.05 -73.68 -4.01
CA GLY A 343 35.64 -73.84 -3.61
C GLY A 343 34.64 -73.83 -4.76
N ARG A 344 35.09 -73.97 -6.02
CA ARG A 344 34.23 -73.99 -7.23
C ARG A 344 33.91 -75.42 -7.64
N LEU A 345 32.76 -75.63 -8.29
CA LEU A 345 32.46 -76.96 -8.86
C LEU A 345 33.45 -77.29 -9.99
N GLU A 346 34.12 -78.42 -9.88
CA GLU A 346 35.02 -78.94 -10.91
C GLU A 346 34.23 -79.49 -12.10
N SER A 347 34.59 -79.11 -13.33
CA SER A 347 33.95 -79.61 -14.56
C SER A 347 34.40 -81.02 -14.98
N SER A 348 35.19 -81.71 -14.15
CA SER A 348 35.73 -83.01 -14.53
C SER A 348 34.62 -84.06 -14.60
N ALA A 349 34.61 -84.84 -15.69
CA ALA A 349 33.95 -86.12 -16.06
C ALA A 349 33.01 -86.91 -15.11
N ASN A 350 32.74 -86.50 -13.86
CA ASN A 350 31.96 -87.18 -12.84
C ASN A 350 30.66 -86.46 -12.44
N ILE A 351 30.37 -85.26 -12.97
CA ILE A 351 29.02 -84.68 -12.94
C ILE A 351 28.35 -85.06 -14.26
N THR A 352 27.94 -86.32 -14.40
CA THR A 352 27.15 -86.80 -15.54
C THR A 352 25.75 -87.12 -15.03
N ASP A 353 24.75 -86.49 -15.63
CA ASP A 353 23.37 -86.98 -15.64
C ASP A 353 23.40 -88.27 -16.47
N ASP A 354 23.30 -89.42 -15.81
CA ASP A 354 23.05 -90.70 -16.48
C ASP A 354 21.73 -91.26 -15.94
#